data_AF-A0A1I3VDG6-F1
#
_entry.id   AF-A0A1I3VDG6-F1
#
_cell.length_a   1.000
_cell.length_b   1.000
_cell.length_c   1.000
_cell.angle_alpha   90.00
_cell.angle_beta   90.00
_cell.angle_gamma   90.00
#
_symmetry.space_group_name_H-M   'P 1'
#
loop_
_entity.id
_entity.type
_entity.pdbx_description
1 polymer ?
#
loop_
_entity_poly.entity_id
_entity_poly.type
_entity_poly.pdbx_seq_one_letter_code
_entity_poly.pdbx_strand_id
1 'polypeptide(L)'
;MQHQNHHQLGQLMCQATRDILWRPVCDSVRATNPGAGLDCRVGSGNATYHRFDPHSQQHRITYGVRMIRAKQEQETAQWWLSTREIQSRGYFAGEVSALNLLAHTCCHEFAHLLQHNAGHRHYRSVHNRHFYRILDDLHQSGQAETTRDYLAERAEAGQLWLGQTPFTLPDPHSQARQWQVGDEITFQDRSTHRHGRILRVNRKTCTVQGLGASAGHRYRVPLALLRHWQIPE
;
A
#
# COMPACT_ATOMS: atom_id res chain seq x y z
N MET A 1 -0.15 -23.87 7.12
CA MET A 1 -1.53 -23.34 7.04
C MET A 1 -1.59 -21.83 6.75
N GLN A 2 -1.02 -20.93 7.57
CA GLN A 2 -1.08 -19.47 7.30
C GLN A 2 -0.46 -19.01 5.96
N HIS A 3 0.66 -19.61 5.52
CA HIS A 3 1.28 -19.27 4.23
C HIS A 3 0.41 -19.60 3.01
N GLN A 4 -0.44 -20.63 3.12
CA GLN A 4 -1.32 -21.07 2.04
C GLN A 4 -2.49 -20.10 1.87
N ASN A 5 -3.04 -19.59 2.99
CA ASN A 5 -4.11 -18.60 3.01
C ASN A 5 -3.72 -17.28 2.31
N HIS A 6 -2.53 -16.72 2.57
CA HIS A 6 -2.10 -15.47 1.93
C HIS A 6 -1.85 -15.60 0.41
N HIS A 7 -1.38 -16.77 -0.04
CA HIS A 7 -1.24 -17.01 -1.48
C HIS A 7 -2.60 -17.10 -2.16
N GLN A 8 -3.58 -17.77 -1.54
CA GLN A 8 -4.96 -17.85 -2.02
C GLN A 8 -5.62 -16.46 -2.06
N LEU A 9 -5.40 -15.61 -1.04
CA LEU A 9 -5.83 -14.21 -1.08
C LEU A 9 -5.17 -13.44 -2.23
N GLY A 10 -3.89 -13.68 -2.52
CA GLY A 10 -3.23 -13.09 -3.69
C GLY A 10 -3.84 -13.54 -5.02
N GLN A 11 -4.24 -14.81 -5.12
CA GLN A 11 -4.96 -15.32 -6.29
C GLN A 11 -6.34 -14.66 -6.42
N LEU A 12 -7.02 -14.45 -5.30
CA LEU A 12 -8.30 -13.77 -5.26
C LEU A 12 -8.17 -12.29 -5.69
N MET A 13 -7.12 -11.58 -5.25
CA MET A 13 -6.81 -10.23 -5.75
C MET A 13 -6.55 -10.22 -7.26
N CYS A 14 -5.83 -11.23 -7.80
CA CYS A 14 -5.65 -11.38 -9.24
C CYS A 14 -7.00 -11.54 -9.97
N GLN A 15 -7.89 -12.37 -9.45
CA GLN A 15 -9.23 -12.58 -10.03
C GLN A 15 -10.06 -11.31 -9.98
N ALA A 16 -10.15 -10.64 -8.82
CA ALA A 16 -10.87 -9.39 -8.66
C ALA A 16 -10.39 -8.33 -9.66
N THR A 17 -9.07 -8.20 -9.85
CA THR A 17 -8.49 -7.26 -10.81
C THR A 17 -8.90 -7.60 -12.25
N ARG A 18 -8.91 -8.88 -12.63
CA ARG A 18 -9.29 -9.30 -13.98
C ARG A 18 -10.79 -9.13 -14.23
N ASP A 19 -11.61 -9.55 -13.28
CA ASP A 19 -13.04 -9.73 -13.48
C ASP A 19 -13.82 -8.44 -13.20
N ILE A 20 -13.42 -7.67 -12.18
CA ILE A 20 -14.10 -6.45 -11.77
C ILE A 20 -13.50 -5.21 -12.41
N LEU A 21 -12.17 -5.11 -12.46
CA LEU A 21 -11.50 -3.88 -12.93
C LEU A 21 -11.19 -3.93 -14.43
N TRP A 22 -10.60 -5.02 -14.92
CA TRP A 22 -10.14 -5.11 -16.31
C TRP A 22 -11.26 -5.41 -17.30
N ARG A 23 -12.09 -6.43 -17.04
CA ARG A 23 -13.13 -6.89 -17.97
C ARG A 23 -14.04 -5.76 -18.46
N PRO A 24 -14.50 -4.80 -17.63
CA PRO A 24 -15.38 -3.73 -18.12
C PRO A 24 -14.70 -2.71 -19.05
N VAL A 25 -13.37 -2.58 -19.01
CA VAL A 25 -12.64 -1.51 -19.72
C VAL A 25 -11.65 -2.02 -20.76
N CYS A 26 -11.47 -3.35 -20.87
CA CYS A 26 -10.43 -3.94 -21.71
C CYS A 26 -10.58 -3.57 -23.19
N ASP A 27 -11.80 -3.45 -23.71
CA ASP A 27 -12.06 -3.05 -25.10
C ASP A 27 -11.71 -1.58 -25.33
N SER A 28 -12.00 -0.70 -24.37
CA SER A 28 -11.59 0.71 -24.45
C SER A 28 -10.07 0.86 -24.39
N VAL A 29 -9.39 0.05 -23.57
CA VAL A 29 -7.92 0.03 -23.52
C VAL A 29 -7.35 -0.47 -24.84
N ARG A 30 -7.94 -1.53 -25.41
CA ARG A 30 -7.52 -2.10 -26.70
C ARG A 30 -7.80 -1.18 -27.89
N ALA A 31 -8.83 -0.33 -27.82
CA ALA A 31 -9.05 0.70 -28.84
C ALA A 31 -7.86 1.66 -28.97
N THR A 32 -7.17 1.96 -27.85
CA THR A 32 -5.95 2.77 -27.85
C THR A 32 -4.66 1.96 -28.04
N ASN A 33 -4.64 0.70 -27.61
CA ASN A 33 -3.48 -0.19 -27.68
C ASN A 33 -3.96 -1.62 -28.04
N PRO A 34 -4.07 -1.96 -29.34
CA PRO A 34 -4.77 -3.18 -29.78
C PRO A 34 -4.25 -4.51 -29.21
N GLY A 35 -2.95 -4.62 -28.92
CA GLY A 35 -2.37 -5.82 -28.31
C GLY A 35 -2.36 -5.80 -26.78
N ALA A 36 -2.94 -4.78 -26.14
CA ALA A 36 -2.99 -4.68 -24.69
C ALA A 36 -3.71 -5.87 -24.06
N GLY A 37 -2.99 -6.56 -23.18
CA GLY A 37 -3.55 -7.55 -22.28
C GLY A 37 -3.15 -7.28 -20.83
N LEU A 38 -3.80 -8.02 -19.92
CA LEU A 38 -3.53 -8.00 -18.50
C LEU A 38 -3.19 -9.40 -18.00
N ASP A 39 -1.99 -9.53 -17.46
CA ASP A 39 -1.55 -10.65 -16.63
C ASP A 39 -1.55 -10.24 -15.15
N CYS A 40 -2.08 -11.09 -14.29
CA CYS A 40 -2.03 -10.89 -12.83
C CYS A 40 -1.46 -12.15 -12.20
N ARG A 41 -0.48 -11.98 -11.31
CA ARG A 41 0.18 -13.10 -10.63
C ARG A 41 0.46 -12.82 -9.17
N VAL A 42 0.71 -13.88 -8.43
CA VAL A 42 1.16 -13.82 -7.03
C VAL A 42 2.68 -13.96 -6.97
N GLY A 43 3.33 -13.08 -6.22
CA GLY A 43 4.76 -13.12 -5.94
C GLY A 43 5.04 -13.29 -4.45
N SER A 44 6.26 -13.64 -4.07
CA SER A 44 6.65 -13.84 -2.65
C SER A 44 7.06 -12.56 -1.91
N GLY A 45 7.15 -11.41 -2.61
CA GLY A 45 7.76 -10.19 -2.10
C GLY A 45 6.89 -9.32 -1.20
N ASN A 46 7.52 -8.25 -0.67
CA ASN A 46 6.88 -7.16 0.08
C ASN A 46 6.29 -6.09 -0.84
N ALA A 47 6.64 -6.06 -2.12
CA ALA A 47 6.14 -5.06 -3.05
C ALA A 47 5.06 -5.65 -3.95
N THR A 48 4.04 -4.84 -4.18
CA THR A 48 3.08 -5.01 -5.27
C THR A 48 3.38 -3.94 -6.30
N TYR A 49 3.34 -4.28 -7.57
CA TYR A 49 3.61 -3.32 -8.63
C TYR A 49 2.99 -3.72 -9.97
N HIS A 50 2.61 -2.69 -10.71
CA HIS A 50 2.37 -2.71 -12.14
C HIS A 50 3.67 -2.60 -12.94
N ARG A 51 3.75 -3.36 -14.04
CA ARG A 51 4.76 -3.22 -15.10
C ARG A 51 4.08 -3.36 -16.46
N PHE A 52 4.56 -2.64 -17.47
CA PHE A 52 4.22 -2.88 -18.87
C PHE A 52 5.43 -3.48 -19.59
N ASP A 53 5.19 -4.51 -20.40
CA ASP A 53 6.17 -5.06 -21.33
C ASP A 53 5.85 -4.59 -22.76
N PRO A 54 6.67 -3.71 -23.36
CA PRO A 54 6.40 -3.17 -24.68
C PRO A 54 6.52 -4.21 -25.80
N HIS A 55 7.27 -5.31 -25.59
CA HIS A 55 7.46 -6.33 -26.63
C HIS A 55 6.22 -7.21 -26.80
N SER A 56 5.62 -7.61 -25.67
CA SER A 56 4.41 -8.42 -25.66
C SER A 56 3.12 -7.59 -25.56
N GLN A 57 3.24 -6.27 -25.39
CA GLN A 57 2.15 -5.33 -25.08
C GLN A 57 1.32 -5.76 -23.85
N GLN A 58 1.93 -6.48 -22.91
CA GLN A 58 1.26 -6.98 -21.73
C GLN A 58 1.46 -6.06 -20.52
N HIS A 59 0.37 -5.71 -19.87
CA HIS A 59 0.40 -5.21 -18.51
C HIS A 59 0.49 -6.38 -17.54
N ARG A 60 1.35 -6.27 -16.53
CA ARG A 60 1.50 -7.25 -15.47
C ARG A 60 1.35 -6.59 -14.12
N ILE A 61 0.43 -7.08 -13.30
CA ILE A 61 0.30 -6.72 -11.89
C ILE A 61 0.74 -7.93 -11.06
N THR A 62 1.71 -7.72 -10.16
CA THR A 62 2.18 -8.75 -9.23
C THR A 62 1.76 -8.41 -7.81
N TYR A 63 0.96 -9.26 -7.17
CA TYR A 63 0.58 -9.11 -5.76
C TYR A 63 1.52 -9.91 -4.86
N GLY A 64 2.20 -9.22 -3.93
CA GLY A 64 3.16 -9.84 -3.02
C GLY A 64 2.50 -10.52 -1.81
N VAL A 65 2.83 -11.78 -1.53
CA VAL A 65 2.33 -12.51 -0.35
C VAL A 65 2.74 -11.86 0.96
N ARG A 66 3.96 -11.33 1.07
CA ARG A 66 4.38 -10.62 2.28
C ARG A 66 3.71 -9.25 2.42
N MET A 67 3.38 -8.60 1.29
CA MET A 67 2.55 -7.39 1.28
C MET A 67 1.15 -7.68 1.82
N ILE A 68 0.52 -8.78 1.37
CA ILE A 68 -0.82 -9.19 1.85
C ILE A 68 -0.79 -9.42 3.37
N ARG A 69 0.16 -10.23 3.85
CA ARG A 69 0.35 -10.45 5.28
C ARG A 69 0.49 -9.14 6.06
N ALA A 70 1.35 -8.24 5.59
CA ALA A 70 1.59 -6.95 6.25
C ALA A 70 0.42 -5.95 6.17
N LYS A 71 -0.63 -6.22 5.39
CA LYS A 71 -1.87 -5.43 5.38
C LYS A 71 -2.98 -6.06 6.22
N GLN A 72 -2.81 -7.31 6.65
CA GLN A 72 -3.76 -8.00 7.52
C GLN A 72 -3.51 -7.74 9.02
N GLU A 73 -2.30 -7.31 9.39
CA GLU A 73 -1.92 -7.00 10.76
C GLU A 73 -1.98 -5.48 10.99
N GLN A 74 -2.69 -5.03 12.03
CA GLN A 74 -2.90 -3.61 12.33
C GLN A 74 -1.58 -2.83 12.50
N GLU A 75 -0.62 -3.42 13.21
CA GLU A 75 0.67 -2.82 13.57
C GLU A 75 1.50 -2.48 12.33
N THR A 76 1.37 -3.29 11.27
CA THR A 76 2.12 -3.13 10.02
C THR A 76 1.30 -2.41 8.94
N ALA A 77 -0.02 -2.54 8.96
CA ALA A 77 -0.95 -1.90 8.04
C ALA A 77 -0.83 -0.36 8.05
N GLN A 78 -0.63 0.25 9.22
CA GLN A 78 -0.58 1.71 9.38
C GLN A 78 0.52 2.40 8.54
N TRP A 79 1.57 1.68 8.14
CA TRP A 79 2.73 2.25 7.44
C TRP A 79 2.57 2.35 5.93
N TRP A 80 1.54 1.72 5.37
CA TRP A 80 1.35 1.67 3.93
C TRP A 80 0.85 2.99 3.35
N LEU A 81 1.25 3.28 2.12
CA LEU A 81 0.68 4.41 1.36
C LEU A 81 -0.84 4.29 1.24
N SER A 82 -1.34 3.08 0.96
CA SER A 82 -2.78 2.79 0.86
C SER A 82 -3.57 3.19 2.10
N THR A 83 -3.01 3.03 3.30
CA THR A 83 -3.66 3.45 4.56
C THR A 83 -3.87 4.95 4.58
N ARG A 84 -2.82 5.70 4.19
CA ARG A 84 -2.90 7.17 4.09
C ARG A 84 -3.85 7.61 2.99
N GLU A 85 -3.87 6.92 1.86
CA GLU A 85 -4.77 7.21 0.74
C GLU A 85 -6.22 7.01 1.15
N ILE A 86 -6.55 5.88 1.79
CA ILE A 86 -7.88 5.57 2.33
C ILE A 86 -8.34 6.68 3.27
N GLN A 87 -7.54 7.00 4.30
CA GLN A 87 -7.92 8.00 5.30
C GLN A 87 -8.01 9.43 4.72
N SER A 88 -7.02 9.85 3.93
CA SER A 88 -6.94 11.26 3.49
C SER A 88 -7.88 11.61 2.35
N ARG A 89 -8.31 10.61 1.57
CA ARG A 89 -9.26 10.79 0.47
C ARG A 89 -10.67 10.32 0.80
N GLY A 90 -10.87 9.74 1.98
CA GLY A 90 -12.18 9.24 2.41
C GLY A 90 -12.66 8.00 1.63
N TYR A 91 -11.75 7.29 0.95
CA TYR A 91 -12.09 6.04 0.28
C TYR A 91 -12.61 5.02 1.28
N PHE A 92 -13.65 4.26 0.91
CA PHE A 92 -14.33 3.36 1.84
C PHE A 92 -14.70 4.03 3.16
N ALA A 93 -15.22 5.27 3.10
CA ALA A 93 -15.53 6.12 4.25
C ALA A 93 -14.33 6.44 5.17
N GLY A 94 -13.10 6.24 4.69
CA GLY A 94 -11.87 6.40 5.47
C GLY A 94 -11.55 5.23 6.40
N GLU A 95 -12.31 4.14 6.35
CA GLU A 95 -12.13 2.97 7.20
C GLU A 95 -11.00 2.08 6.71
N VAL A 96 -10.03 1.81 7.59
CA VAL A 96 -8.90 0.95 7.27
C VAL A 96 -9.12 -0.42 7.89
N SER A 97 -9.41 -1.41 7.05
CA SER A 97 -9.46 -2.84 7.41
C SER A 97 -8.57 -3.64 6.46
N ALA A 98 -8.32 -4.92 6.76
CA ALA A 98 -7.58 -5.78 5.85
C ALA A 98 -8.30 -5.87 4.49
N LEU A 99 -9.62 -6.05 4.49
CA LEU A 99 -10.46 -6.07 3.29
C LEU A 99 -10.29 -4.78 2.47
N ASN A 100 -10.48 -3.61 3.09
CA ASN A 100 -10.39 -2.32 2.40
C ASN A 100 -8.98 -2.06 1.86
N LEU A 101 -7.95 -2.46 2.60
CA LEU A 101 -6.57 -2.33 2.16
C LEU A 101 -6.25 -3.18 0.94
N LEU A 102 -6.74 -4.43 0.87
CA LEU A 102 -6.52 -5.29 -0.29
C LEU A 102 -7.33 -4.80 -1.50
N ALA A 103 -8.60 -4.43 -1.31
CA ALA A 103 -9.45 -3.86 -2.36
C ALA A 103 -8.84 -2.57 -2.94
N HIS A 104 -8.39 -1.67 -2.07
CA HIS A 104 -7.71 -0.44 -2.48
C HIS A 104 -6.42 -0.75 -3.24
N THR A 105 -5.67 -1.77 -2.82
CA THR A 105 -4.43 -2.17 -3.49
C THR A 105 -4.69 -2.65 -4.92
N CYS A 106 -5.77 -3.40 -5.16
CA CYS A 106 -6.19 -3.76 -6.52
C CYS A 106 -6.46 -2.51 -7.38
N CYS A 107 -7.24 -1.57 -6.84
CA CYS A 107 -7.57 -0.32 -7.54
C CYS A 107 -6.32 0.54 -7.82
N HIS A 108 -5.39 0.62 -6.86
CA HIS A 108 -4.16 1.40 -6.96
C HIS A 108 -3.27 0.89 -8.10
N GLU A 109 -3.01 -0.42 -8.15
CA GLU A 109 -2.19 -1.00 -9.22
C GLU A 109 -2.88 -0.93 -10.58
N PHE A 110 -4.20 -1.07 -10.61
CA PHE A 110 -4.98 -0.90 -11.82
C PHE A 110 -4.99 0.55 -12.32
N ALA A 111 -5.00 1.54 -11.42
CA ALA A 111 -4.86 2.94 -11.78
C ALA A 111 -3.50 3.21 -12.46
N HIS A 112 -2.42 2.52 -12.05
CA HIS A 112 -1.14 2.59 -12.77
C HIS A 112 -1.21 2.02 -14.19
N LEU A 113 -2.00 0.97 -14.41
CA LEU A 113 -2.27 0.44 -15.75
C LEU A 113 -2.95 1.49 -16.62
N LEU A 114 -4.07 2.05 -16.16
CA LEU A 114 -4.82 3.05 -16.90
C LEU A 114 -4.00 4.32 -17.14
N GLN A 115 -3.24 4.77 -16.14
CA GLN A 115 -2.31 5.88 -16.25
C GLN A 115 -1.23 5.63 -17.32
N HIS A 116 -0.67 4.42 -17.36
CA HIS A 116 0.30 4.03 -18.37
C HIS A 116 -0.34 4.02 -19.76
N ASN A 117 -1.52 3.43 -19.91
CA ASN A 117 -2.25 3.38 -21.17
C ASN A 117 -2.57 4.78 -21.70
N ALA A 118 -2.90 5.72 -20.81
CA ALA A 118 -3.14 7.12 -21.16
C ALA A 118 -1.86 7.94 -21.41
N GLY A 119 -0.66 7.35 -21.33
CA GLY A 119 0.61 8.07 -21.55
C GLY A 119 1.01 9.05 -20.44
N HIS A 120 0.34 9.02 -19.29
CA HIS A 120 0.52 9.97 -18.18
C HIS A 120 1.36 9.40 -17.02
N ARG A 121 2.10 8.33 -17.26
CA ARG A 121 3.05 7.75 -16.30
C ARG A 121 4.45 8.35 -16.52
N HIS A 122 4.88 9.21 -15.60
CA HIS A 122 6.15 9.94 -15.73
C HIS A 122 7.23 9.39 -14.80
N TYR A 123 8.48 9.41 -15.26
CA TYR A 123 9.63 9.02 -14.46
C TYR A 123 9.72 9.89 -13.18
N ARG A 124 9.92 9.26 -12.02
CA ARG A 124 9.92 9.87 -10.67
C ARG A 124 8.61 10.53 -10.23
N SER A 125 7.52 10.42 -11.01
CA SER A 125 6.21 10.98 -10.66
C SER A 125 5.08 10.03 -11.07
N VAL A 126 5.06 8.85 -10.44
CA VAL A 126 4.06 7.80 -10.71
C VAL A 126 2.72 8.09 -10.01
N HIS A 127 2.72 8.72 -8.83
CA HIS A 127 1.51 9.17 -8.12
C HIS A 127 1.21 10.64 -8.38
N ASN A 128 1.04 11.00 -9.65
CA ASN A 128 0.76 12.38 -10.07
C ASN A 128 -0.75 12.70 -10.09
N ARG A 129 -1.13 13.93 -10.50
CA ARG A 129 -2.53 14.36 -10.54
C ARG A 129 -3.42 13.44 -11.41
N HIS A 130 -2.89 12.94 -12.51
CA HIS A 130 -3.65 12.07 -13.41
C HIS A 130 -3.89 10.70 -12.78
N PHE A 131 -2.86 10.12 -12.13
CA PHE A 131 -3.03 8.89 -11.34
C PHE A 131 -4.14 9.03 -10.30
N TYR A 132 -4.10 10.11 -9.51
CA TYR A 132 -5.10 10.30 -8.47
C TYR A 132 -6.50 10.55 -9.01
N ARG A 133 -6.64 11.20 -10.17
CA ARG A 133 -7.95 11.32 -10.84
C ARG A 133 -8.53 9.96 -11.19
N ILE A 134 -7.73 9.09 -11.83
CA ILE A 134 -8.17 7.72 -12.15
C ILE A 134 -8.57 6.97 -10.88
N LEU A 135 -7.76 7.08 -9.82
CA LEU A 135 -8.04 6.40 -8.57
C LEU A 135 -9.31 6.95 -7.91
N ASP A 136 -9.52 8.26 -7.92
CA ASP A 136 -10.74 8.91 -7.45
C ASP A 136 -11.96 8.41 -8.25
N ASP A 137 -11.85 8.32 -9.59
CA ASP A 137 -12.91 7.85 -10.48
C ASP A 137 -13.28 6.37 -10.22
N LEU A 138 -12.30 5.51 -9.93
CA LEU A 138 -12.55 4.11 -9.55
C LEU A 138 -13.39 3.98 -8.27
N HIS A 139 -13.18 4.88 -7.30
CA HIS A 139 -13.98 4.94 -6.07
C HIS A 139 -15.34 5.58 -6.32
N GLN A 140 -15.40 6.71 -7.02
CA GLN A 140 -16.66 7.42 -7.28
C GLN A 140 -17.64 6.64 -8.17
N SER A 141 -17.12 5.82 -9.09
CA SER A 141 -17.94 4.96 -9.97
C SER A 141 -18.44 3.68 -9.30
N GLY A 142 -18.04 3.39 -8.06
CA GLY A 142 -18.42 2.16 -7.35
C GLY A 142 -17.59 0.92 -7.74
N GLN A 143 -16.58 1.06 -8.62
CA GLN A 143 -15.71 -0.07 -8.98
C GLN A 143 -14.86 -0.54 -7.82
N ALA A 144 -14.43 0.38 -6.95
CA ALA A 144 -13.68 0.05 -5.74
C ALA A 144 -14.54 -0.75 -4.75
N GLU A 145 -15.79 -0.34 -4.54
CA GLU A 145 -16.78 -1.03 -3.72
C GLU A 145 -17.09 -2.42 -4.30
N THR A 146 -17.35 -2.51 -5.61
CA THR A 146 -17.57 -3.80 -6.28
C THR A 146 -16.37 -4.73 -6.12
N THR A 147 -15.15 -4.18 -6.20
CA THR A 147 -13.92 -4.96 -5.96
C THR A 147 -13.84 -5.44 -4.52
N ARG A 148 -14.17 -4.57 -3.55
CA ARG A 148 -14.22 -4.90 -2.12
C ARG A 148 -15.22 -6.02 -1.86
N ASP A 149 -16.44 -5.90 -2.38
CA ASP A 149 -17.53 -6.85 -2.14
C ASP A 149 -17.18 -8.20 -2.77
N TYR A 150 -16.64 -8.22 -4.00
CA TYR A 150 -16.13 -9.43 -4.62
C TYR A 150 -15.04 -10.13 -3.79
N LEU A 151 -14.10 -9.38 -3.22
CA LEU A 151 -13.08 -9.96 -2.34
C LEU A 151 -13.70 -10.56 -1.07
N ALA A 152 -14.67 -9.88 -0.47
CA ALA A 152 -15.34 -10.36 0.74
C ALA A 152 -16.10 -11.67 0.49
N GLU A 153 -16.99 -11.68 -0.49
CA GLU A 153 -17.84 -12.82 -0.83
C GLU A 153 -17.01 -14.06 -1.21
N ARG A 154 -15.97 -13.86 -2.02
CA ARG A 154 -15.14 -14.97 -2.51
C ARG A 154 -14.16 -15.46 -1.43
N ALA A 155 -13.70 -14.59 -0.53
CA ALA A 155 -12.92 -15.01 0.63
C ALA A 155 -13.78 -15.86 1.56
N GLU A 156 -15.01 -15.44 1.85
CA GLU A 156 -15.95 -16.20 2.67
C GLU A 156 -16.29 -17.56 2.04
N ALA A 157 -16.66 -17.58 0.76
CA ALA A 157 -16.95 -18.82 0.02
C ALA A 157 -15.73 -19.76 -0.05
N GLY A 158 -14.53 -19.21 -0.08
CA GLY A 158 -13.27 -19.95 -0.07
C GLY A 158 -12.74 -20.28 1.33
N GLN A 159 -13.47 -19.92 2.40
CA GLN A 159 -13.06 -20.06 3.80
C GLN A 159 -11.69 -19.41 4.10
N LEU A 160 -11.38 -18.31 3.42
CA LEU A 160 -10.18 -17.52 3.60
C LEU A 160 -10.45 -16.41 4.62
N TRP A 161 -9.64 -16.36 5.67
CA TRP A 161 -9.75 -15.28 6.64
C TRP A 161 -9.29 -13.94 6.03
N LEU A 162 -10.22 -13.01 5.89
CA LEU A 162 -10.00 -11.64 5.46
C LEU A 162 -10.74 -10.67 6.39
N GLY A 163 -10.00 -10.06 7.32
CA GLY A 163 -10.56 -9.19 8.34
C GLY A 163 -11.32 -7.99 7.76
N GLN A 164 -12.61 -7.89 8.10
CA GLN A 164 -13.48 -6.79 7.68
C GLN A 164 -13.55 -5.67 8.72
N THR A 165 -13.33 -6.02 10.00
CA THR A 165 -13.34 -5.07 11.11
C THR A 165 -12.29 -3.97 10.90
N PRO A 166 -12.68 -2.69 10.99
CA PRO A 166 -11.74 -1.59 10.95
C PRO A 166 -10.67 -1.71 12.03
N PHE A 167 -9.43 -1.41 11.66
CA PHE A 167 -8.30 -1.30 12.57
C PHE A 167 -8.44 -0.05 13.44
N THR A 168 -8.02 -0.17 14.70
CA THR A 168 -7.84 0.99 15.59
C THR A 168 -6.47 1.58 15.34
N LEU A 169 -6.38 2.51 14.39
CA LEU A 169 -5.12 3.16 14.07
C LEU A 169 -4.82 4.30 15.06
N PRO A 170 -3.57 4.44 15.54
CA PRO A 170 -3.20 5.57 16.37
C PRO A 170 -3.40 6.88 15.60
N ASP A 171 -3.97 7.89 16.27
CA ASP A 171 -4.15 9.22 15.69
C ASP A 171 -2.79 9.80 15.21
N PRO A 172 -2.64 10.14 13.93
CA PRO A 172 -1.41 10.75 13.43
C PRO A 172 -1.04 12.06 14.14
N HIS A 173 -2.03 12.77 14.71
CA HIS A 173 -1.82 14.00 15.48
C HIS A 173 -1.35 13.71 16.91
N SER A 174 -1.74 12.59 17.52
CA SER A 174 -1.21 12.17 18.82
C SER A 174 0.24 11.70 18.71
N GLN A 175 0.63 11.07 17.59
CA GLN A 175 2.00 10.62 17.37
C GLN A 175 3.04 11.75 17.27
N ALA A 176 2.67 12.95 16.83
CA ALA A 176 3.60 14.09 16.83
C ALA A 176 3.78 14.70 18.21
N ARG A 177 2.77 14.58 19.09
CA ARG A 177 2.80 15.11 20.46
C ARG A 177 3.62 14.25 21.43
N GLN A 178 3.84 12.97 21.10
CA GLN A 178 4.60 12.05 21.94
C GLN A 178 6.13 12.25 21.85
N TRP A 179 6.62 13.00 20.86
CA TRP A 179 8.04 13.17 20.59
C TRP A 179 8.46 14.63 20.75
N GLN A 180 9.58 14.87 21.41
CA GLN A 180 10.16 16.18 21.62
C GLN A 180 11.63 16.22 21.19
N VAL A 181 12.14 17.43 20.90
CA VAL A 181 13.58 17.63 20.66
C VAL A 181 14.34 17.24 21.91
N GLY A 182 15.37 16.42 21.77
CA GLY A 182 16.16 15.87 22.87
C GLY A 182 15.85 14.42 23.23
N ASP A 183 14.71 13.87 22.81
CA ASP A 183 14.38 12.47 23.10
C ASP A 183 15.40 11.52 22.46
N GLU A 184 15.82 10.52 23.21
CA GLU A 184 16.58 9.38 22.71
C GLU A 184 15.65 8.28 22.22
N ILE A 185 15.89 7.84 20.99
CA ILE A 185 15.01 6.96 20.26
C ILE A 185 15.80 5.87 19.54
N THR A 186 15.10 4.81 19.20
CA THR A 186 15.54 3.85 18.19
C THR A 186 14.62 3.86 17.00
N PHE A 187 15.17 3.51 15.85
CA PHE A 187 14.43 3.38 14.61
C PHE A 187 15.10 2.37 13.71
N GLN A 188 14.29 1.73 12.86
CA GLN A 188 14.81 0.84 11.84
C GLN A 188 15.16 1.64 10.58
N ASP A 189 16.41 1.52 10.14
CA ASP A 189 16.87 1.99 8.85
C ASP A 189 17.30 0.78 8.02
N ARG A 190 16.53 0.48 6.98
CA ARG A 190 16.66 -0.74 6.17
C ARG A 190 16.58 -1.99 7.06
N SER A 191 17.69 -2.71 7.24
CA SER A 191 17.78 -3.93 8.05
C SER A 191 18.47 -3.70 9.40
N THR A 192 18.82 -2.46 9.75
CA THR A 192 19.62 -2.15 10.93
C THR A 192 18.80 -1.30 11.91
N HIS A 193 18.81 -1.68 13.19
CA HIS A 193 18.30 -0.82 14.25
C HIS A 193 19.35 0.22 14.58
N ARG A 194 18.94 1.49 14.62
CA ARG A 194 19.79 2.62 14.93
C ARG A 194 19.29 3.32 16.17
N HIS A 195 20.21 3.83 16.97
CA HIS A 195 19.96 4.68 18.13
C HIS A 195 20.33 6.12 17.78
N GLY A 196 19.53 7.07 18.27
CA GLY A 196 19.75 8.48 17.98
C GLY A 196 18.95 9.41 18.86
N ARG A 197 19.22 10.70 18.73
CA ARG A 197 18.54 11.78 19.45
C ARG A 197 17.78 12.68 18.49
N ILE A 198 16.55 13.06 18.85
CA ILE A 198 15.73 13.96 18.03
C ILE A 198 16.31 15.38 18.07
N LEU A 199 16.60 15.95 16.90
CA LEU A 199 17.01 17.35 16.74
C LEU A 199 15.85 18.27 16.33
N ARG A 200 14.86 17.73 15.61
CA ARG A 200 13.71 18.50 15.13
C ARG A 200 12.52 17.57 14.92
N VAL A 201 11.36 17.97 15.45
CA VAL A 201 10.08 17.30 15.19
C VAL A 201 9.31 18.10 14.14
N ASN A 202 8.87 17.45 13.07
CA ASN A 202 7.93 18.01 12.10
C ASN A 202 6.65 17.17 12.12
N ARG A 203 5.59 17.67 11.47
CA ARG A 203 4.26 17.00 11.47
C ARG A 203 4.27 15.51 11.09
N LYS A 204 5.21 15.06 10.25
CA LYS A 204 5.27 13.67 9.75
C LYS A 204 6.62 12.98 9.98
N THR A 205 7.66 13.73 10.30
CA THR A 205 9.04 13.21 10.35
C THR A 205 9.88 13.95 11.39
N CYS A 206 10.82 13.25 11.99
CA CYS A 206 11.87 13.79 12.83
C CYS A 206 13.19 13.88 12.07
N THR A 207 13.99 14.90 12.38
CA THR A 207 15.43 14.86 12.12
C THR A 207 16.10 14.27 13.34
N VAL A 208 16.85 13.20 13.16
CA VAL A 208 17.51 12.45 14.23
C VAL A 208 19.02 12.50 14.00
N GLN A 209 19.77 12.83 15.04
CA GLN A 209 21.22 12.67 15.09
C GLN A 209 21.54 11.25 15.56
N GLY A 210 22.32 10.50 14.79
CA GLY A 210 22.75 9.17 15.23
C GLY A 210 23.66 9.25 16.45
N LEU A 211 23.50 8.29 17.36
CA LEU A 211 24.33 8.07 18.54
C LEU A 211 25.08 6.74 18.42
N GLY A 212 26.13 6.55 19.23
CA GLY A 212 26.95 5.34 19.24
C GLY A 212 27.52 4.99 17.86
N ALA A 213 27.26 3.78 17.37
CA ALA A 213 27.72 3.30 16.08
C ALA A 213 27.19 4.10 14.87
N SER A 214 26.20 4.98 15.06
CA SER A 214 25.66 5.87 14.03
C SER A 214 26.07 7.34 14.22
N ALA A 215 27.06 7.63 15.08
CA ALA A 215 27.53 8.99 15.33
C ALA A 215 27.96 9.71 14.04
N GLY A 216 27.75 11.03 14.01
CA GLY A 216 28.07 11.90 12.86
C GLY A 216 27.05 11.86 11.72
N HIS A 217 26.08 10.94 11.73
CA HIS A 217 25.06 10.82 10.70
C HIS A 217 23.76 11.50 11.11
N ARG A 218 23.05 12.06 10.12
CA ARG A 218 21.71 12.64 10.30
C ARG A 218 20.69 11.87 9.48
N TYR A 219 19.56 11.56 10.10
CA TYR A 219 18.48 10.79 9.51
C TYR A 219 17.20 11.60 9.51
N ARG A 220 16.40 11.44 8.45
CA ARG A 220 15.02 11.90 8.42
C ARG A 220 14.11 10.69 8.58
N VAL A 221 13.50 10.58 9.75
CA VAL A 221 12.78 9.38 10.18
C VAL A 221 11.30 9.73 10.31
N PRO A 222 10.38 9.02 9.63
CA PRO A 222 8.94 9.14 9.91
C PRO A 222 8.63 8.94 11.40
N LEU A 223 7.77 9.77 12.00
CA LEU A 223 7.40 9.71 13.44
C LEU A 223 7.01 8.28 13.86
N ALA A 224 6.20 7.68 13.00
CA ALA A 224 5.90 6.28 12.83
C ALA A 224 6.97 5.24 13.25
N LEU A 225 8.21 5.43 12.80
CA LEU A 225 9.29 4.45 12.94
C LEU A 225 10.10 4.64 14.22
N LEU A 226 9.79 5.68 15.00
CA LEU A 226 10.45 5.94 16.27
C LEU A 226 9.92 5.00 17.35
N ARG A 227 10.83 4.56 18.21
CA ARG A 227 10.57 3.87 19.48
C ARG A 227 11.42 4.55 20.54
N HIS A 228 10.96 4.59 21.79
CA HIS A 228 11.80 5.10 22.88
C HIS A 228 13.03 4.21 23.02
N TRP A 229 14.18 4.82 23.30
CA TRP A 229 15.35 4.05 23.72
C TRP A 229 15.04 3.41 25.07
N GLN A 230 15.07 2.09 25.13
CA GLN A 230 15.03 1.34 26.37
C GLN A 230 16.44 0.81 26.61
N ILE A 231 16.97 1.04 27.81
CA ILE A 231 18.25 0.47 28.23
C ILE A 231 18.03 -1.04 28.35
N PRO A 232 18.82 -1.89 27.67
CA PRO A 232 18.78 -3.33 27.95
C PRO A 232 19.22 -3.55 29.40
N GLU A 233 18.39 -4.25 30.19
CA GLU A 233 18.82 -4.83 31.47
C GLU A 233 19.93 -5.87 31.25
#